data_AF-A0A950PXA5-F1
#
_entry.id   AF-A0A950PXA5-F1
#
_cell.length_a   1.000
_cell.length_b   1.000
_cell.length_c   1.000
_cell.angle_alpha   90.00
_cell.angle_beta   90.00
_cell.angle_gamma   90.00
#
_symmetry.space_group_name_H-M   'P 1'
#
loop_
_entity.id
_entity.type
_entity.pdbx_description
1 polymer ?
#
loop_
_entity_poly.entity_id
_entity_poly.type
_entity_poly.pdbx_seq_one_letter_code
_entity_poly.pdbx_strand_id
1 'polypeptide(L)'
;MAWFRRQPTPEAWLLLVVGLCILAAVVGDIVWMGSRPARAESAVASASDQDPSLTGELRLRHQDLFLSHSPIGGPCKGLGPQSDLLGGTPVVLKDEDGAVLATGALDVGKVVDGSTCAFSFVVPSVPKNVMYRVDVGDRSLGAFSYDELAGEDWRVTLPVG
;
A
#
# COMPACT_ATOMS: atom_id res chain seq x y z
N MET A 1 -54.67 -66.33 8.15
CA MET A 1 -53.50 -67.24 8.12
C MET A 1 -52.23 -66.41 8.04
N ALA A 2 -51.30 -66.65 8.97
CA ALA A 2 -49.88 -66.28 9.02
C ALA A 2 -49.44 -64.82 8.74
N TRP A 3 -49.38 -64.00 9.79
CA TRP A 3 -48.50 -62.82 9.85
C TRP A 3 -47.08 -63.28 10.27
N PHE A 4 -46.15 -63.29 9.33
CA PHE A 4 -44.73 -63.57 9.58
C PHE A 4 -44.10 -62.37 10.31
N ARG A 5 -43.95 -62.45 11.64
CA ARG A 5 -43.01 -61.59 12.39
C ARG A 5 -41.59 -61.95 11.94
N ARG A 6 -41.01 -61.17 11.02
CA ARG A 6 -39.57 -61.21 10.75
C ARG A 6 -38.84 -60.65 11.97
N GLN A 7 -38.27 -61.52 12.78
CA GLN A 7 -37.32 -61.11 13.82
C GLN A 7 -36.08 -60.52 13.11
N PRO A 8 -35.63 -59.32 13.48
CA PRO A 8 -34.41 -58.75 12.91
C PRO A 8 -33.23 -59.62 13.34
N THR A 9 -32.47 -60.09 12.35
CA THR A 9 -31.26 -60.89 12.55
C THR A 9 -30.22 -60.08 13.33
N PRO A 10 -29.37 -60.72 14.16
CA PRO A 10 -28.39 -60.04 15.01
C PRO A 10 -27.40 -59.15 14.22
N GLU A 11 -27.22 -59.43 12.93
CA GLU A 11 -26.41 -58.64 12.00
C GLU A 11 -27.02 -57.26 11.72
N ALA A 12 -28.35 -57.14 11.67
CA ALA A 12 -29.03 -55.86 11.48
C ALA A 12 -28.83 -54.92 12.68
N TRP A 13 -28.72 -55.48 13.88
CA TRP A 13 -28.38 -54.74 15.10
C TRP A 13 -26.94 -54.24 15.08
N LEU A 14 -26.00 -55.08 14.63
CA LEU A 14 -24.59 -54.68 14.49
C LEU A 14 -24.43 -53.54 13.47
N LEU A 15 -25.11 -53.60 12.32
CA LEU A 15 -25.05 -52.54 11.31
C LEU A 15 -25.66 -51.21 11.81
N LEU A 16 -26.74 -51.28 12.60
CA LEU A 16 -27.34 -50.08 13.20
C LEU A 16 -26.41 -49.44 14.25
N VAL A 17 -25.77 -50.23 15.10
CA VAL A 17 -24.83 -49.72 16.10
C VAL A 17 -23.59 -49.11 15.43
N VAL A 18 -23.02 -49.78 14.43
CA VAL A 18 -21.86 -49.24 13.69
C VAL A 18 -22.23 -47.96 12.94
N GLY A 19 -23.39 -47.92 12.28
CA GLY A 19 -23.89 -46.72 11.60
C GLY A 19 -24.11 -45.54 12.57
N LEU A 20 -24.65 -45.80 13.76
CA LEU A 20 -24.82 -44.80 14.81
C LEU A 20 -23.46 -44.28 15.32
N CYS A 21 -22.47 -45.16 15.49
CA CYS A 21 -21.12 -44.77 15.91
C CYS A 21 -20.42 -43.88 14.86
N ILE A 22 -20.54 -44.21 13.57
CA ILE A 22 -19.97 -43.41 12.49
C ILE A 22 -20.63 -42.01 12.46
N LEU A 23 -21.96 -41.96 12.59
CA LEU A 23 -22.69 -40.68 12.66
C LEU A 23 -22.27 -39.85 13.88
N ALA A 24 -22.08 -40.47 15.05
CA ALA A 24 -21.61 -39.77 16.24
C ALA A 24 -20.19 -39.21 16.08
N ALA A 25 -19.29 -39.96 15.43
CA ALA A 25 -17.94 -39.49 15.13
C ALA A 25 -17.96 -38.28 14.17
N VAL A 26 -18.75 -38.35 13.08
CA VAL A 26 -18.89 -37.26 12.10
C VAL A 26 -19.49 -36.00 12.74
N VAL A 27 -20.51 -36.14 13.59
CA VAL A 27 -21.10 -34.99 14.31
C VAL A 27 -20.09 -34.39 15.30
N GLY A 28 -19.29 -35.22 15.97
CA GLY A 28 -18.17 -34.77 16.81
C GLY A 28 -17.15 -33.94 16.04
N ASP A 29 -16.72 -34.41 14.87
CA ASP A 29 -15.77 -33.69 13.99
C ASP A 29 -16.33 -32.37 13.45
N ILE A 30 -17.61 -32.33 13.05
CA ILE A 30 -18.26 -31.10 12.56
C ILE A 30 -18.34 -30.05 13.68
N VAL A 31 -18.66 -30.46 14.90
CA VAL A 31 -18.68 -29.55 16.07
C VAL A 31 -17.27 -29.10 16.42
N TRP A 32 -16.25 -29.96 16.29
CA TRP A 32 -14.86 -29.62 16.57
C TRP A 32 -14.24 -28.70 15.49
N MET A 33 -14.66 -28.82 14.21
CA MET A 33 -14.28 -27.88 13.15
C MET A 33 -15.00 -26.53 13.26
N GLY A 34 -16.26 -26.49 13.70
CA GLY A 34 -17.05 -25.26 13.87
C GLY A 34 -16.73 -24.47 15.15
N SER A 35 -16.05 -25.09 16.11
CA SER A 35 -15.65 -24.47 17.39
C SER A 35 -14.16 -24.18 17.49
N ARG A 36 -13.41 -24.30 16.38
CA ARG A 36 -12.17 -23.53 16.28
C ARG A 36 -12.61 -22.08 16.42
N PRO A 37 -12.27 -21.36 17.51
CA PRO A 37 -12.46 -19.92 17.50
C PRO A 37 -11.82 -19.48 16.20
N ALA A 38 -12.51 -18.66 15.42
CA ALA A 38 -11.81 -17.83 14.48
C ALA A 38 -10.70 -17.24 15.33
N ARG A 39 -9.47 -17.74 15.13
CA ARG A 39 -8.31 -16.95 15.41
C ARG A 39 -8.67 -15.76 14.55
N ALA A 40 -9.17 -14.71 15.20
CA ALA A 40 -8.78 -13.39 14.83
C ALA A 40 -7.28 -13.58 14.66
N GLU A 41 -6.88 -13.82 13.42
CA GLU A 41 -5.81 -13.10 12.82
C GLU A 41 -6.17 -11.65 13.17
N SER A 42 -5.87 -11.28 14.42
CA SER A 42 -4.89 -10.28 14.68
C SER A 42 -3.84 -10.48 13.59
N ALA A 43 -4.12 -9.94 12.39
CA ALA A 43 -3.47 -8.72 12.02
C ALA A 43 -3.30 -7.90 13.31
N VAL A 44 -2.28 -8.29 14.07
CA VAL A 44 -1.24 -7.33 14.38
C VAL A 44 -0.96 -6.73 13.00
N ALA A 45 -1.74 -5.71 12.65
CA ALA A 45 -1.15 -4.57 12.00
C ALA A 45 0.04 -4.35 12.90
N SER A 46 1.19 -4.85 12.45
CA SER A 46 2.42 -4.17 12.72
C SER A 46 2.13 -2.72 12.32
N ALA A 47 1.55 -1.94 13.23
CA ALA A 47 2.14 -0.68 13.62
C ALA A 47 3.53 -1.04 14.15
N SER A 48 4.37 -1.54 13.24
CA SER A 48 5.77 -1.30 13.32
C SER A 48 5.81 0.23 13.39
N ASP A 49 6.60 0.75 14.31
CA ASP A 49 7.84 1.41 13.94
C ASP A 49 8.28 1.12 12.47
N GLN A 50 7.43 1.38 11.47
CA GLN A 50 7.84 1.58 10.09
C GLN A 50 7.83 3.09 10.01
N ASP A 51 9.02 3.65 9.99
CA ASP A 51 9.21 5.03 9.58
C ASP A 51 8.34 5.30 8.35
N PRO A 52 7.47 6.33 8.40
CA PRO A 52 6.51 6.58 7.33
C PRO A 52 7.21 6.87 6.01
N SER A 53 6.56 6.57 4.89
CA SER A 53 7.05 6.96 3.57
C SER A 53 6.49 8.31 3.17
N LEU A 54 7.35 9.29 2.87
CA LEU A 54 6.91 10.55 2.28
C LEU A 54 6.62 10.30 0.80
N THR A 55 5.38 10.57 0.41
CA THR A 55 4.94 10.48 -0.98
C THR A 55 4.59 11.87 -1.50
N GLY A 56 4.78 12.10 -2.78
CA GLY A 56 4.40 13.39 -3.32
C GLY A 56 4.41 13.46 -4.83
N GLU A 57 3.98 14.62 -5.31
CA GLU A 57 3.95 14.94 -6.72
C GLU A 57 4.58 16.30 -6.98
N LEU A 58 5.59 16.31 -7.85
CA LEU A 58 6.23 17.51 -8.36
C LEU A 58 5.54 17.91 -9.66
N ARG A 59 4.97 19.11 -9.73
CA ARG A 59 4.31 19.62 -10.94
C ARG A 59 5.13 20.73 -11.56
N LEU A 60 5.55 20.52 -12.81
CA LEU A 60 6.18 21.53 -13.65
C LEU A 60 5.13 22.07 -14.61
N ARG A 61 4.88 23.39 -14.56
CA ARG A 61 4.04 24.05 -15.54
C ARG A 61 4.92 24.72 -16.57
N HIS A 62 4.60 24.56 -17.85
CA HIS A 62 5.27 25.29 -18.92
C HIS A 62 4.22 25.73 -19.92
N GLN A 63 4.25 27.02 -20.23
CA GLN A 63 3.38 27.61 -21.24
C GLN A 63 3.75 27.13 -22.65
N ASP A 64 4.99 26.64 -22.83
CA ASP A 64 5.57 26.28 -24.13
C ASP A 64 5.61 24.76 -24.40
N LEU A 65 5.14 23.91 -23.47
CA LEU A 65 5.36 22.46 -23.50
C LEU A 65 4.71 21.73 -24.70
N PHE A 66 3.79 22.34 -25.43
CA PHE A 66 2.93 21.63 -26.39
C PHE A 66 3.25 21.86 -27.86
N LEU A 67 4.45 22.37 -28.15
CA LEU A 67 5.05 22.14 -29.47
C LEU A 67 5.61 20.71 -29.61
N SER A 68 5.76 19.98 -28.49
CA SER A 68 6.12 18.56 -28.48
C SER A 68 4.84 17.71 -28.33
N HIS A 69 4.53 16.91 -29.34
CA HIS A 69 3.31 16.10 -29.52
C HIS A 69 3.12 14.95 -28.50
N SER A 70 3.52 15.09 -27.24
CA SER A 70 3.34 14.02 -26.26
C SER A 70 1.88 13.99 -25.79
N PRO A 71 1.15 12.87 -25.96
CA PRO A 71 -0.24 12.76 -25.50
C PRO A 71 -0.32 12.82 -23.97
N ILE A 72 -1.50 13.15 -23.45
CA ILE A 72 -1.79 13.03 -22.00
C ILE A 72 -1.45 11.60 -21.55
N GLY A 73 -0.75 11.48 -20.41
CA GLY A 73 -0.20 10.24 -19.88
C GLY A 73 1.12 9.79 -20.50
N GLY A 74 1.57 10.43 -21.59
CA GLY A 74 2.88 10.21 -22.20
C GLY A 74 4.02 10.71 -21.33
N PRO A 75 5.26 10.22 -21.56
CA PRO A 75 6.42 10.65 -20.80
C PRO A 75 6.73 12.12 -21.07
N CYS A 76 7.18 12.82 -20.04
CA CYS A 76 7.69 14.18 -20.12
C CYS A 76 8.89 14.36 -19.17
N LYS A 77 9.60 15.47 -19.38
CA LYS A 77 10.73 15.90 -18.56
C LYS A 77 10.67 17.42 -18.39
N GLY A 78 11.41 17.96 -17.43
CA GLY A 78 11.60 19.39 -17.33
C GLY A 78 12.31 19.96 -18.56
N LEU A 79 12.00 21.21 -18.88
CA LEU A 79 12.56 21.95 -20.01
C LEU A 79 13.12 23.30 -19.54
N GLY A 80 13.93 23.93 -20.39
CA GLY A 80 14.51 25.24 -20.13
C GLY A 80 15.21 25.31 -18.77
N PRO A 81 14.81 26.22 -17.88
CA PRO A 81 15.44 26.36 -16.56
C PRO A 81 15.17 25.19 -15.62
N GLN A 82 14.28 24.25 -15.97
CA GLN A 82 13.96 23.05 -15.20
C GLN A 82 14.48 21.78 -15.90
N SER A 83 15.38 21.90 -16.89
CA SER A 83 15.88 20.74 -17.66
C SER A 83 16.65 19.69 -16.84
N ASP A 84 17.05 20.06 -15.62
CA ASP A 84 17.66 19.21 -14.60
C ASP A 84 16.67 18.23 -13.94
N LEU A 85 15.36 18.46 -14.11
CA LEU A 85 14.30 17.63 -13.50
C LEU A 85 13.83 16.57 -14.49
N LEU A 86 14.21 15.31 -14.23
CA LEU A 86 13.83 14.14 -15.02
C LEU A 86 13.55 12.93 -14.12
N GLY A 87 13.02 11.86 -14.71
CA GLY A 87 12.88 10.60 -13.98
C GLY A 87 14.24 10.10 -13.49
N GLY A 88 14.33 9.76 -12.21
CA GLY A 88 15.57 9.39 -11.52
C GLY A 88 16.28 10.55 -10.82
N THR A 89 15.84 11.81 -10.97
CA THR A 89 16.37 12.92 -10.17
C THR A 89 16.18 12.61 -8.68
N PRO A 90 17.23 12.71 -7.85
CA PRO A 90 17.15 12.34 -6.44
C PRO A 90 16.24 13.29 -5.66
N VAL A 91 15.45 12.72 -4.75
CA VAL A 91 14.66 13.47 -3.76
C VAL A 91 15.29 13.22 -2.41
N VAL A 92 15.86 14.24 -1.80
CA VAL A 92 16.59 14.15 -0.54
C VAL A 92 15.78 14.85 0.54
N LEU A 93 15.49 14.12 1.61
CA LEU A 93 14.85 14.67 2.80
C LEU A 93 15.92 14.97 3.84
N LYS A 94 15.94 16.22 4.32
CA LYS A 94 16.90 16.69 5.32
C LYS A 94 16.20 17.22 6.57
N ASP A 95 16.96 17.33 7.65
CA ASP A 95 16.53 18.01 8.87
C ASP A 95 16.83 19.52 8.86
N GLU A 96 16.61 20.17 10.00
CA GLU A 96 16.91 21.58 10.24
C GLU A 96 18.41 21.93 10.12
N ASP A 97 19.28 21.01 10.50
CA ASP A 97 20.74 21.15 10.47
C ASP A 97 21.32 20.80 9.07
N GLY A 98 20.48 20.28 8.18
CA GLY A 98 20.84 19.86 6.83
C GLY A 98 21.36 18.43 6.73
N ALA A 99 21.27 17.63 7.79
CA ALA A 99 21.61 16.22 7.74
C ALA A 99 20.57 15.45 6.92
N VAL A 100 21.03 14.47 6.14
CA VAL A 100 20.16 13.66 5.29
C VAL A 100 19.46 12.61 6.16
N LEU A 101 18.12 12.67 6.16
CA LEU A 101 17.26 11.73 6.87
C LEU A 101 16.90 10.53 6.00
N ALA A 102 16.52 10.78 4.75
CA ALA A 102 16.12 9.75 3.80
C ALA A 102 16.30 10.22 2.35
N THR A 103 16.35 9.28 1.41
CA THR A 103 16.49 9.57 -0.02
C THR A 103 15.51 8.73 -0.83
N GLY A 104 14.89 9.35 -1.82
CA GLY A 104 14.10 8.72 -2.87
C GLY A 104 14.51 9.26 -4.24
N ALA A 105 13.65 9.08 -5.23
CA ALA A 105 13.85 9.61 -6.57
C ALA A 105 12.51 9.94 -7.23
N LEU A 106 12.55 10.87 -8.20
CA LEU A 106 11.42 11.12 -9.07
C LEU A 106 11.18 9.92 -9.98
N ASP A 107 9.92 9.51 -10.12
CA ASP A 107 9.48 8.61 -11.17
C ASP A 107 9.54 9.28 -12.54
N VAL A 108 9.29 8.49 -13.60
CA VAL A 108 9.15 9.03 -14.95
C VAL A 108 8.00 10.05 -14.98
N GLY A 109 8.32 11.28 -15.40
CA GLY A 109 7.35 12.36 -15.53
C GLY A 109 6.27 12.02 -16.55
N LYS A 110 5.03 12.42 -16.26
CA LYS A 110 3.86 12.20 -17.11
C LYS A 110 3.14 13.50 -17.44
N VAL A 111 2.70 13.64 -18.69
CA VAL A 111 1.85 14.75 -19.11
C VAL A 111 0.48 14.61 -18.45
N VAL A 112 0.10 15.56 -17.60
CA VAL A 112 -1.20 15.56 -16.91
C VAL A 112 -2.25 16.36 -17.69
N ASP A 113 -1.83 17.47 -18.28
CA ASP A 113 -2.65 18.32 -19.13
C ASP A 113 -1.79 19.00 -20.20
N GLY A 114 -2.43 19.80 -21.07
CA GLY A 114 -1.82 20.58 -22.14
C GLY A 114 -0.84 21.68 -21.72
N SER A 115 -0.32 21.68 -20.49
CA SER A 115 0.74 22.57 -19.99
C SER A 115 1.54 22.01 -18.80
N THR A 116 1.22 20.80 -18.30
CA THR A 116 1.73 20.30 -17.01
C THR A 116 2.41 18.94 -17.16
N CYS A 117 3.64 18.85 -16.64
CA CYS A 117 4.39 17.62 -16.45
C CYS A 117 4.46 17.30 -14.95
N ALA A 118 3.99 16.11 -14.54
CA ALA A 118 4.01 15.70 -13.15
C ALA A 118 4.95 14.52 -12.91
N PHE A 119 5.72 14.57 -11.83
CA PHE A 119 6.61 13.51 -11.38
C PHE A 119 6.14 13.06 -10.00
N SER A 120 5.74 11.80 -9.89
CA SER A 120 5.51 11.18 -8.58
C SER A 120 6.85 10.84 -7.93
N PHE A 121 6.88 10.77 -6.61
CA PHE A 121 8.04 10.27 -5.88
C PHE A 121 7.64 9.61 -4.56
N VAL A 122 8.53 8.76 -4.08
CA VAL A 122 8.44 8.12 -2.77
C VAL A 122 9.81 8.19 -2.10
N VAL A 123 9.83 8.69 -0.87
CA VAL A 123 10.98 8.63 0.04
C VAL A 123 10.62 7.65 1.16
N PRO A 124 11.13 6.42 1.13
CA PRO A 124 10.81 5.41 2.14
C PRO A 124 11.55 5.67 3.45
N SER A 125 11.04 5.07 4.53
CA SER A 125 11.72 5.01 5.83
C SER A 125 12.14 6.38 6.38
N VAL A 126 11.20 7.33 6.43
CA VAL A 126 11.49 8.67 6.94
C VAL A 126 11.51 8.68 8.48
N PRO A 127 12.67 8.89 9.12
CA PRO A 127 12.74 8.94 10.56
C PRO A 127 11.98 10.14 11.11
N LYS A 128 11.49 10.01 12.35
CA LYS A 128 10.83 11.12 13.05
C LYS A 128 11.83 12.26 13.32
N ASN A 129 11.45 13.47 12.91
CA ASN A 129 12.19 14.70 13.16
C ASN A 129 11.22 15.88 13.33
N VAL A 130 11.69 17.01 13.86
CA VAL A 130 10.88 18.22 14.10
C VAL A 130 10.54 18.91 12.78
N MET A 131 11.54 19.02 11.90
CA MET A 131 11.43 19.68 10.61
C MET A 131 12.00 18.83 9.50
N TYR A 132 11.42 18.99 8.32
CA TYR A 132 11.78 18.26 7.11
C TYR A 132 11.97 19.24 5.97
N ARG A 133 13.14 19.22 5.33
CA ARG A 133 13.40 19.97 4.11
C ARG A 133 13.47 19.01 2.92
N VAL A 134 12.66 19.28 1.90
CA VAL A 134 12.61 18.46 0.68
C VAL A 134 13.46 19.14 -0.38
N ASP A 135 14.53 18.47 -0.79
CA ASP A 135 15.36 18.88 -1.91
C ASP A 135 15.18 17.89 -3.08
N VAL A 136 15.07 18.41 -4.30
CA VAL A 136 14.96 17.62 -5.53
C VAL A 136 16.08 18.04 -6.47
N GLY A 137 17.03 17.15 -6.72
CA GLY A 137 18.29 17.50 -7.37
C GLY A 137 19.01 18.59 -6.56
N ASP A 138 19.32 19.71 -7.21
CA ASP A 138 19.99 20.87 -6.60
C ASP A 138 19.00 21.93 -6.07
N ARG A 139 17.70 21.63 -6.05
CA ARG A 139 16.64 22.61 -5.71
C ARG A 139 16.00 22.27 -4.37
N SER A 140 15.88 23.26 -3.50
CA SER A 140 15.06 23.13 -2.30
C SER A 140 13.63 23.56 -2.58
N LEU A 141 12.66 22.67 -2.31
CA LEU A 141 11.26 22.85 -2.66
C LEU A 141 10.36 23.29 -1.49
N GLY A 142 10.85 23.18 -0.27
CA GLY A 142 10.09 23.60 0.91
C GLY A 142 10.58 22.96 2.20
N ALA A 143 10.08 23.49 3.31
CA ALA A 143 10.26 22.93 4.63
C ALA A 143 8.88 22.67 5.26
N PHE A 144 8.73 21.52 5.90
CA PHE A 144 7.51 21.02 6.51
C PHE A 144 7.78 20.60 7.94
N SER A 145 6.82 20.82 8.82
CA SER A 145 6.88 20.27 10.17
C SER A 145 6.39 18.82 10.20
N TYR A 146 6.74 18.07 11.25
CA TYR A 146 6.18 16.74 11.47
C TYR A 146 4.66 16.75 11.51
N ASP A 147 4.05 17.69 12.24
CA ASP A 147 2.60 17.74 12.42
C ASP A 147 1.87 18.04 11.11
N GLU A 148 2.48 18.84 10.23
CA GLU A 148 1.95 19.11 8.89
C GLU A 148 1.99 17.85 8.01
N LEU A 149 3.13 17.16 7.93
CA LEU A 149 3.23 15.92 7.16
C LEU A 149 2.33 14.82 7.73
N ALA A 150 2.26 14.70 9.06
CA ALA A 150 1.39 13.73 9.72
C ALA A 150 -0.10 14.05 9.49
N GLY A 151 -0.48 15.33 9.48
CA GLY A 151 -1.85 15.77 9.19
C GLY A 151 -2.29 15.52 7.74
N GLU A 152 -1.34 15.49 6.79
CA GLU A 152 -1.57 15.24 5.37
C GLU A 152 -1.27 13.78 4.94
N ASP A 153 -1.21 12.84 5.89
CA ASP A 153 -0.86 11.43 5.65
C ASP A 153 0.46 11.24 4.87
N TRP A 154 1.47 12.06 5.15
CA TRP A 154 2.78 12.05 4.48
C TRP A 154 2.68 12.24 2.96
N ARG A 155 1.74 13.08 2.51
CA ARG A 155 1.58 13.48 1.10
C ARG A 155 1.88 14.96 0.90
N VAL A 156 2.69 15.26 -0.11
CA VAL A 156 2.99 16.65 -0.49
C VAL A 156 2.82 16.87 -2.00
N THR A 157 2.23 18.00 -2.37
CA THR A 157 2.19 18.47 -3.76
C THR A 157 3.06 19.70 -3.89
N LEU A 158 4.09 19.63 -4.72
CA LEU A 158 5.10 20.67 -4.87
C LEU A 158 4.95 21.33 -6.25
N PRO A 159 4.35 22.52 -6.34
CA PRO A 159 4.35 23.28 -7.58
C PRO A 159 5.74 23.87 -7.83
N VAL A 160 6.30 23.62 -9.00
CA VAL A 160 7.46 24.36 -9.51
C VAL A 160 6.93 25.26 -10.61
N GLY A 161 7.09 26.57 -10.40
CA GLY A 161 6.44 27.65 -11.15
C GLY A 161 6.45 27.53 -12.66
#